data_AF-A0A975SF41-F1
#
_entry.id   AF-A0A975SF41-F1
#
_cell.length_a   1.000
_cell.length_b   1.000
_cell.length_c   1.000
_cell.angle_alpha   90.00
_cell.angle_beta   90.00
_cell.angle_gamma   90.00
#
_symmetry.space_group_name_H-M   'P 1'
#
loop_
_entity.id
_entity.type
_entity.pdbx_description
1 polymer ?
#
loop_
_entity_poly.entity_id
_entity_poly.type
_entity_poly.pdbx_seq_one_letter_code
_entity_poly.pdbx_strand_id
1 'polypeptide(L)'
;MIGAALAASVTLISACSSVASVPTPSQASPAPTPTTPATPLASLTPTVRVPLGCDQVLSQADAEAATGMPMTASPPITFTNPTIYVDQRVGSLECGWQTPTNGPGTPASSVTLLIMPGVTREAFLGEAAGEGWSRATPAPTLGDDVRRGCDPQSADSSGCHYIAFTGEYGITLAVSVAADSPAAAEATASGDALFTGLLTTVAAAPASAPLWQPQGPSLRGARSCDDIISTDTLAAVTESPPLEIYKQEAGEYANSNFNAAAQTSAYFCSWTSQSIAGGAWVSVIPGGASYFEDSKRAYPGLTWELTGGYPGEAYLTTTDGATTVNMLVDNGWIKIVLSDDKAPLLPALAAQVYANVGP
;
A
#
# COMPACT_ATOMS: atom_id res chain seq x y z
N MET A 1 69.61 -12.75 23.95
CA MET A 1 70.07 -12.78 25.36
C MET A 1 69.01 -12.14 26.23
N ILE A 2 68.63 -12.78 27.35
CA ILE A 2 68.25 -12.15 28.64
C ILE A 2 67.04 -11.18 28.54
N GLY A 3 65.81 -11.50 28.99
CA GLY A 3 65.41 -11.81 30.35
C GLY A 3 65.27 -10.53 31.20
N ALA A 4 64.06 -10.06 31.53
CA ALA A 4 63.80 -9.23 32.72
C ALA A 4 62.30 -8.94 32.92
N ALA A 5 61.85 -9.16 34.16
CA ALA A 5 60.55 -8.80 34.70
C ALA A 5 60.44 -7.29 34.99
N LEU A 6 59.22 -6.74 34.93
CA LEU A 6 58.91 -5.38 35.38
C LEU A 6 57.84 -5.43 36.47
N ALA A 7 58.26 -5.00 37.66
CA ALA A 7 57.46 -4.87 38.87
C ALA A 7 56.63 -3.57 38.82
N ALA A 8 55.34 -3.68 39.14
CA ALA A 8 54.44 -2.53 39.26
C ALA A 8 54.50 -1.96 40.69
N SER A 9 54.79 -0.67 40.79
CA SER A 9 54.77 0.09 42.04
C SER A 9 53.38 0.69 42.28
N VAL A 10 52.86 0.46 43.48
CA VAL A 10 51.60 1.00 44.00
C VAL A 10 51.88 2.36 44.64
N THR A 11 51.15 3.40 44.23
CA THR A 11 51.17 4.71 44.89
C THR A 11 49.81 4.98 45.52
N LEU A 12 49.79 5.06 46.85
CA LEU A 12 48.67 5.52 47.66
C LEU A 12 48.65 7.04 47.70
N ILE A 13 47.50 7.65 47.42
CA ILE A 13 47.20 9.04 47.78
C ILE A 13 45.90 9.04 48.59
N SER A 14 46.00 9.63 49.78
CA SER A 14 44.96 9.80 50.79
C SER A 14 44.56 11.28 50.87
N ALA A 15 43.29 11.52 51.22
CA ALA A 15 42.64 12.75 51.73
C ALA A 15 41.38 13.05 50.90
N CYS A 16 40.27 13.57 51.40
CA CYS A 16 39.79 13.91 52.74
C CYS A 16 38.28 14.12 52.52
N SER A 17 37.39 13.50 53.29
CA SER A 17 35.96 13.82 53.22
C SER A 17 35.41 14.02 54.62
N SER A 18 34.76 15.18 54.75
CA SER A 18 34.11 15.73 55.93
C SER A 18 32.95 14.88 56.44
N VAL A 19 32.79 14.90 57.75
CA VAL A 19 31.63 14.33 58.47
C VAL A 19 30.44 15.29 58.31
N ALA A 20 29.33 14.81 57.78
CA ALA A 20 28.04 15.50 57.83
C ALA A 20 26.93 14.50 58.22
N SER A 21 26.40 14.72 59.43
CA SER A 21 25.06 14.39 59.95
C SER A 21 24.37 13.09 59.51
N VAL A 22 24.22 12.18 60.48
CA VAL A 22 23.32 11.00 60.43
C VAL A 22 21.87 11.46 60.33
N PRO A 23 21.15 11.16 59.22
CA PRO A 23 19.71 11.31 59.16
C PRO A 23 19.04 10.08 59.80
N THR A 24 17.99 10.34 60.56
CA THR A 24 17.01 9.40 61.10
C THR A 24 16.69 8.26 60.11
N PRO A 25 16.60 6.98 60.53
CA PRO A 25 16.22 5.89 59.65
C PRO A 25 14.77 6.09 59.18
N SER A 26 14.60 6.69 58.01
CA SER A 26 13.37 6.59 57.25
C SER A 26 13.28 5.15 56.77
N GLN A 27 12.25 4.41 57.19
CA GLN A 27 11.88 3.15 56.55
C GLN A 27 11.87 3.38 55.05
N ALA A 28 12.78 2.70 54.33
CA ALA A 28 12.79 2.72 52.89
C ALA A 28 11.46 2.13 52.43
N SER A 29 10.59 2.97 51.88
CA SER A 29 9.49 2.51 51.05
C SER A 29 10.10 1.58 49.99
N PRO A 30 9.53 0.39 49.74
CA PRO A 30 10.07 -0.53 48.75
C PRO A 30 10.30 0.23 47.45
N ALA A 31 11.54 0.21 46.96
CA ALA A 31 11.90 0.82 45.69
C ALA A 31 10.92 0.29 44.64
N PRO A 32 10.24 1.16 43.87
CA PRO A 32 9.37 0.69 42.81
C PRO A 32 10.19 -0.21 41.91
N THR A 33 9.77 -1.48 41.80
CA THR A 33 10.32 -2.41 40.82
C THR A 33 10.35 -1.68 39.48
N PRO A 34 11.48 -1.64 38.76
CA PRO A 34 11.51 -1.06 37.43
C PRO A 34 10.49 -1.79 36.58
N THR A 35 9.35 -1.14 36.34
CA THR A 35 8.35 -1.63 35.41
C THR A 35 9.01 -1.60 34.05
N THR A 36 9.41 -2.77 33.56
CA THR A 36 9.77 -2.92 32.14
C THR A 36 8.61 -2.31 31.36
N PRO A 37 8.85 -1.29 30.50
CA PRO A 37 7.80 -0.75 29.67
C PRO A 37 7.13 -1.92 28.98
N ALA A 38 5.82 -2.09 29.17
CA ALA A 38 5.09 -3.11 28.46
C ALA A 38 5.39 -2.90 26.99
N THR A 39 6.02 -3.90 26.35
CA THR A 39 6.21 -3.88 24.90
C THR A 39 4.82 -3.62 24.31
N PRO A 40 4.61 -2.52 23.56
CA PRO A 40 3.32 -2.27 22.95
C PRO A 40 2.92 -3.54 22.22
N LEU A 41 1.73 -4.07 22.52
CA LEU A 41 1.18 -5.17 21.74
C LEU A 41 1.23 -4.71 20.28
N ALA A 42 1.95 -5.46 19.42
CA ALA A 42 2.03 -5.06 18.03
C ALA A 42 0.60 -5.00 17.49
N SER A 43 0.28 -3.92 16.78
CA SER A 43 -1.03 -3.71 16.18
C SER A 43 -1.44 -4.95 15.39
N LEU A 44 -2.70 -5.37 15.52
CA LEU A 44 -3.24 -6.48 14.72
C LEU A 44 -3.50 -6.09 13.27
N THR A 45 -3.47 -4.79 12.97
CA THR A 45 -3.70 -4.25 11.63
C THR A 45 -2.54 -3.34 11.21
N PRO A 46 -2.30 -3.23 9.90
CA PRO A 46 -1.40 -2.22 9.34
C PRO A 46 -1.75 -0.82 9.83
N THR A 47 -0.72 0.01 10.00
CA THR A 47 -0.84 1.40 10.45
C THR A 47 -0.24 2.33 9.42
N VAL A 48 -0.83 3.51 9.23
CA VAL A 48 -0.24 4.58 8.42
C VAL A 48 1.15 4.92 8.97
N ARG A 49 2.17 4.91 8.11
CA ARG A 49 3.56 5.23 8.49
C ARG A 49 3.93 6.67 8.20
N VAL A 50 3.19 7.33 7.32
CA VAL A 50 3.37 8.76 7.04
C VAL A 50 2.99 9.52 8.32
N PRO A 51 3.90 10.31 8.92
CA PRO A 51 3.67 11.00 10.18
C PRO A 51 2.86 12.30 9.99
N LEU A 52 1.83 12.23 9.14
CA LEU A 52 0.91 13.32 8.79
C LEU A 52 -0.52 12.78 8.76
N GLY A 53 -1.49 13.63 9.06
CA GLY A 53 -2.91 13.37 8.85
C GLY A 53 -3.45 14.12 7.64
N CYS A 54 -4.60 13.68 7.11
CA CYS A 54 -5.21 14.31 5.93
C CYS A 54 -5.38 15.82 6.08
N ASP A 55 -5.92 16.30 7.20
CA ASP A 55 -6.11 17.74 7.43
C ASP A 55 -4.81 18.56 7.45
N GLN A 56 -3.65 17.93 7.64
CA GLN A 56 -2.35 18.61 7.60
C GLN A 56 -1.82 18.74 6.17
N VAL A 57 -2.12 17.79 5.28
CA VAL A 57 -1.58 17.73 3.92
C VAL A 57 -2.55 18.26 2.87
N LEU A 58 -3.85 18.09 3.11
CA LEU A 58 -4.93 18.46 2.24
C LEU A 58 -6.19 18.59 3.10
N SER A 59 -6.54 19.80 3.52
CA SER A 59 -7.79 19.97 4.27
C SER A 59 -8.99 19.90 3.34
N GLN A 60 -10.19 19.65 3.90
CA GLN A 60 -11.42 19.77 3.12
C GLN A 60 -11.55 21.17 2.48
N ALA A 61 -11.17 22.23 3.20
CA ALA A 61 -11.24 23.60 2.68
C ALA A 61 -10.32 23.80 1.47
N ASP A 62 -9.15 23.17 1.45
CA ASP A 62 -8.24 23.21 0.30
C ASP A 62 -8.82 22.45 -0.90
N ALA A 63 -9.46 21.30 -0.67
CA ALA A 63 -10.14 20.54 -1.72
C ALA A 63 -11.33 21.32 -2.30
N GLU A 64 -12.12 21.98 -1.45
CA GLU A 64 -13.22 22.85 -1.86
C GLU A 64 -12.72 24.08 -2.64
N ALA A 65 -11.63 24.70 -2.19
CA ALA A 65 -11.01 25.83 -2.90
C ALA A 65 -10.46 25.39 -4.27
N ALA A 66 -9.83 24.22 -4.36
CA ALA A 66 -9.24 23.73 -5.60
C ALA A 66 -10.27 23.40 -6.68
N THR A 67 -11.48 23.03 -6.28
CA THR A 67 -12.56 22.60 -7.17
C THR A 67 -13.70 23.61 -7.29
N GLY A 68 -13.74 24.64 -6.43
CA GLY A 68 -14.79 25.64 -6.36
C GLY A 68 -16.15 25.10 -5.91
N MET A 69 -16.19 23.91 -5.28
CA MET A 69 -17.42 23.23 -4.89
C MET A 69 -17.35 22.69 -3.46
N PRO A 70 -18.49 22.58 -2.75
CA PRO A 70 -18.56 21.87 -1.48
C PRO A 70 -18.17 20.40 -1.65
N MET A 71 -17.35 19.89 -0.73
CA MET A 71 -16.78 18.56 -0.79
C MET A 71 -17.11 17.75 0.46
N THR A 72 -17.12 16.43 0.32
CA THR A 72 -17.21 15.51 1.46
C THR A 72 -16.08 14.50 1.39
N ALA A 73 -15.60 14.05 2.54
CA ALA A 73 -14.60 13.00 2.60
C ALA A 73 -15.08 11.77 1.82
N SER A 74 -14.25 11.29 0.91
CA SER A 74 -14.48 10.07 0.15
C SER A 74 -13.81 8.91 0.89
N PRO A 75 -14.47 7.75 1.03
CA PRO A 75 -13.78 6.56 1.50
C PRO A 75 -12.64 6.19 0.54
N PRO A 76 -11.58 5.51 1.02
CA PRO A 76 -10.59 4.91 0.15
C PRO A 76 -11.22 4.04 -0.92
N ILE A 77 -10.61 3.99 -2.11
CA ILE A 77 -11.13 3.15 -3.19
C ILE A 77 -10.89 1.70 -2.82
N THR A 78 -11.98 0.93 -2.72
CA THR A 78 -11.93 -0.51 -2.43
C THR A 78 -12.22 -1.30 -3.69
N PHE A 79 -11.42 -2.34 -3.95
CA PHE A 79 -11.73 -3.33 -4.98
C PHE A 79 -11.70 -4.76 -4.45
N THR A 80 -12.25 -5.69 -5.23
CA THR A 80 -12.17 -7.14 -4.92
C THR A 80 -10.77 -7.71 -5.11
N ASN A 81 -9.78 -6.93 -5.56
CA ASN A 81 -8.41 -7.40 -5.81
C ASN A 81 -7.53 -7.15 -4.56
N PRO A 82 -6.94 -8.19 -3.95
CA PRO A 82 -6.06 -8.03 -2.78
C PRO A 82 -4.89 -7.07 -3.01
N THR A 83 -4.34 -7.00 -4.23
CA THR A 83 -3.17 -6.14 -4.47
C THR A 83 -3.45 -4.66 -4.35
N ILE A 84 -4.71 -4.24 -4.33
CA ILE A 84 -5.05 -2.82 -4.11
C ILE A 84 -4.92 -2.44 -2.62
N TYR A 85 -4.96 -3.42 -1.72
CA TYR A 85 -4.66 -3.18 -0.30
C TYR A 85 -3.16 -3.12 0.00
N VAL A 86 -2.30 -3.28 -1.00
CA VAL A 86 -0.84 -3.25 -0.82
C VAL A 86 -0.39 -1.88 -0.33
N ASP A 87 -1.01 -0.80 -0.81
CA ASP A 87 -0.65 0.56 -0.42
C ASP A 87 -0.97 0.78 1.07
N GLN A 88 -2.17 0.36 1.49
CA GLN A 88 -2.58 0.36 2.89
C GLN A 88 -1.68 -0.54 3.75
N ARG A 89 -1.24 -1.68 3.21
CA ARG A 89 -0.35 -2.64 3.88
C ARG A 89 1.06 -2.06 4.06
N VAL A 90 1.53 -1.27 3.10
CA VAL A 90 2.76 -0.51 3.19
C VAL A 90 2.62 0.63 4.19
N GLY A 91 1.40 1.11 4.47
CA GLY A 91 1.11 2.19 5.40
C GLY A 91 1.08 3.56 4.73
N SER A 92 0.56 3.63 3.49
CA SER A 92 0.25 4.87 2.78
C SER A 92 -0.68 5.76 3.60
N LEU A 93 -0.61 7.07 3.38
CA LEU A 93 -1.67 8.01 3.76
C LEU A 93 -2.50 8.29 2.52
N GLU A 94 -3.77 7.91 2.57
CA GLU A 94 -4.75 8.17 1.51
C GLU A 94 -5.80 9.16 2.01
N CYS A 95 -6.03 10.20 1.21
CA CYS A 95 -6.99 11.24 1.51
C CYS A 95 -7.83 11.53 0.26
N GLY A 96 -9.14 11.61 0.43
CA GLY A 96 -10.06 11.77 -0.69
C GLY A 96 -11.21 12.67 -0.35
N TRP A 97 -11.61 13.50 -1.30
CA TRP A 97 -12.79 14.35 -1.24
C TRP A 97 -13.52 14.28 -2.58
N GLN A 98 -14.85 14.26 -2.52
CA GLN A 98 -15.68 14.27 -3.71
C GLN A 98 -16.96 15.05 -3.48
N THR A 99 -17.51 15.61 -4.56
CA THR A 99 -18.85 16.17 -4.54
C THR A 99 -19.86 15.04 -4.40
N PRO A 100 -21.01 15.28 -3.74
CA PRO A 100 -22.12 14.33 -3.78
C PRO A 100 -22.48 13.99 -5.23
N THR A 101 -22.52 12.70 -5.57
CA THR A 101 -23.00 12.25 -6.89
C THR A 101 -24.51 12.40 -6.93
N ASN A 102 -25.04 13.19 -7.88
CA ASN A 102 -26.50 13.40 -8.05
C ASN A 102 -27.20 12.26 -8.82
N GLY A 103 -26.50 11.18 -9.13
CA GLY A 103 -27.05 10.01 -9.80
C GLY A 103 -25.97 9.24 -10.57
N PRO A 104 -26.33 8.11 -11.20
CA PRO A 104 -25.44 7.38 -12.09
C PRO A 104 -25.07 8.26 -13.29
N GLY A 105 -23.77 8.50 -13.50
CA GLY A 105 -23.26 9.16 -14.70
C GLY A 105 -23.05 10.67 -14.62
N THR A 106 -23.31 11.33 -13.48
CA THR A 106 -22.80 12.71 -13.26
C THR A 106 -21.34 12.62 -12.80
N PRO A 107 -20.37 13.21 -13.53
CA PRO A 107 -18.99 13.24 -13.08
C PRO A 107 -18.89 13.97 -11.75
N ALA A 108 -18.41 13.29 -10.72
CA ALA A 108 -18.11 13.96 -9.45
C ALA A 108 -16.80 14.75 -9.61
N SER A 109 -16.80 16.02 -9.21
CA SER A 109 -15.53 16.69 -8.93
C SER A 109 -14.90 15.99 -7.73
N SER A 110 -13.59 15.77 -7.78
CA SER A 110 -12.87 15.05 -6.74
C SER A 110 -11.44 15.54 -6.58
N VAL A 111 -10.91 15.37 -5.37
CA VAL A 111 -9.50 15.52 -5.05
C VAL A 111 -9.06 14.25 -4.32
N THR A 112 -8.08 13.55 -4.86
CA THR A 112 -7.52 12.34 -4.25
C THR A 112 -6.02 12.48 -4.10
N LEU A 113 -5.52 12.12 -2.93
CA LEU A 113 -4.11 12.22 -2.54
C LEU A 113 -3.68 10.87 -1.96
N LEU A 114 -2.54 10.38 -2.44
CA LEU A 114 -1.83 9.27 -1.82
C LEU A 114 -0.39 9.70 -1.54
N ILE A 115 0.08 9.46 -0.32
CA ILE A 115 1.47 9.62 0.10
C ILE A 115 2.00 8.24 0.49
N MET A 116 2.95 7.74 -0.29
CA MET A 116 3.56 6.44 -0.12
C MET A 116 4.91 6.57 0.61
N PRO A 117 5.13 5.90 1.75
CA PRO A 117 6.41 5.88 2.45
C PRO A 117 7.41 4.90 1.81
N GLY A 118 8.69 5.14 2.01
CA GLY A 118 9.77 4.22 1.63
C GLY A 118 9.94 4.04 0.12
N VAL A 119 9.54 5.04 -0.67
CA VAL A 119 9.66 5.01 -2.13
C VAL A 119 11.12 5.17 -2.52
N THR A 120 11.58 4.32 -3.44
CA THR A 120 12.91 4.45 -4.03
C THR A 120 12.86 5.35 -5.27
N ARG A 121 14.01 5.87 -5.68
CA ARG A 121 14.10 6.63 -6.93
C ARG A 121 13.64 5.83 -8.15
N GLU A 122 13.98 4.55 -8.19
CA GLU A 122 13.56 3.64 -9.26
C GLU A 122 12.05 3.46 -9.30
N ALA A 123 11.41 3.24 -8.14
CA ALA A 123 9.97 3.13 -8.04
C ALA A 123 9.23 4.40 -8.48
N PHE A 124 9.75 5.58 -8.11
CA PHE A 124 9.22 6.85 -8.61
C PHE A 124 9.32 6.97 -10.13
N LEU A 125 10.46 6.59 -10.71
CA LEU A 125 10.66 6.67 -12.16
C LEU A 125 9.79 5.66 -12.92
N GLY A 126 9.56 4.47 -12.37
CA GLY A 126 8.62 3.47 -12.92
C GLY A 126 7.18 3.99 -12.92
N GLU A 127 6.72 4.51 -11.77
CA GLU A 127 5.41 5.16 -11.64
C GLU A 127 5.24 6.29 -12.67
N ALA A 128 6.21 7.21 -12.71
CA ALA A 128 6.24 8.36 -13.61
C ALA A 128 6.32 8.00 -15.10
N ALA A 129 6.81 6.79 -15.44
CA ALA A 129 6.88 6.31 -16.82
C ALA A 129 5.55 5.75 -17.34
N GLY A 130 4.50 5.75 -16.52
CA GLY A 130 3.16 5.34 -16.92
C GLY A 130 2.78 3.91 -16.54
N GLU A 131 3.53 3.26 -15.64
CA GLU A 131 3.04 2.03 -14.98
C GLU A 131 1.74 2.32 -14.20
N GLY A 132 1.60 3.55 -13.68
CA GLY A 132 0.36 4.09 -13.11
C GLY A 132 -0.32 5.10 -14.04
N TRP A 133 -1.16 4.60 -14.96
CA TRP A 133 -2.32 5.24 -15.61
C TRP A 133 -2.27 6.68 -16.19
N SER A 134 -1.21 7.46 -16.01
CA SER A 134 -1.17 8.88 -16.37
C SER A 134 0.03 9.20 -17.26
N ARG A 135 -0.23 9.91 -18.38
CA ARG A 135 0.80 10.44 -19.28
C ARG A 135 1.46 11.69 -18.69
N ALA A 136 1.84 11.63 -17.41
CA ALA A 136 2.37 12.79 -16.70
C ALA A 136 3.76 13.16 -17.25
N THR A 137 3.94 14.44 -17.59
CA THR A 137 5.17 14.96 -18.18
C THR A 137 5.97 15.76 -17.14
N PRO A 138 7.30 15.92 -17.30
CA PRO A 138 8.10 16.79 -16.43
C PRO A 138 7.47 18.18 -16.23
N ALA A 139 7.31 18.61 -14.97
CA ALA A 139 6.76 19.91 -14.62
C ALA A 139 7.76 20.73 -13.78
N PRO A 140 8.87 21.21 -14.39
CA PRO A 140 9.99 21.83 -13.67
C PRO A 140 9.62 23.10 -12.91
N THR A 141 8.51 23.75 -13.26
CA THR A 141 8.01 24.92 -12.52
C THR A 141 7.42 24.57 -11.15
N LEU A 142 7.07 23.30 -10.92
CA LEU A 142 6.54 22.79 -9.65
C LEU A 142 7.62 22.07 -8.83
N GLY A 143 8.67 21.57 -9.49
CA GLY A 143 9.84 20.94 -8.87
C GLY A 143 10.57 20.01 -9.82
N ASP A 144 11.83 19.70 -9.52
CA ASP A 144 12.69 18.85 -10.38
C ASP A 144 12.15 17.42 -10.51
N ASP A 145 11.57 16.91 -9.43
CA ASP A 145 11.01 15.57 -9.31
C ASP A 145 9.48 15.57 -9.38
N VAL A 146 8.93 16.49 -10.16
CA VAL A 146 7.49 16.59 -10.38
C VAL A 146 7.14 16.22 -11.82
N ARG A 147 6.09 15.42 -11.94
CA ARG A 147 5.40 15.10 -13.19
C ARG A 147 3.96 15.58 -13.08
N ARG A 148 3.43 16.12 -14.17
CA ARG A 148 2.05 16.57 -14.30
C ARG A 148 1.46 16.13 -15.62
N GLY A 149 0.28 15.53 -15.56
CA GLY A 149 -0.56 15.25 -16.72
C GLY A 149 -1.91 15.91 -16.50
N CYS A 150 -2.30 16.82 -17.39
CA CYS A 150 -3.63 17.41 -17.36
C CYS A 150 -4.39 16.92 -18.57
N ASP A 151 -5.62 16.47 -18.37
CA ASP A 151 -6.52 16.21 -19.49
C ASP A 151 -7.14 17.54 -19.90
N PRO A 152 -6.83 18.06 -21.11
CA PRO A 152 -7.45 19.27 -21.59
C PRO A 152 -8.93 18.97 -21.86
N GLN A 153 -9.79 19.28 -20.88
CA GLN A 153 -11.24 19.05 -20.93
C GLN A 153 -11.60 17.76 -21.67
N SER A 154 -11.51 16.61 -20.99
CA SER A 154 -12.28 15.46 -21.49
C SER A 154 -13.76 15.88 -21.54
N ALA A 155 -14.58 15.21 -22.34
CA ALA A 155 -16.00 15.54 -22.46
C ALA A 155 -16.72 15.61 -21.09
N ASP A 156 -16.16 14.93 -20.08
CA ASP A 156 -16.76 14.71 -18.78
C ASP A 156 -16.04 15.45 -17.63
N SER A 157 -14.74 15.79 -17.75
CA SER A 157 -13.99 16.46 -16.68
C SER A 157 -12.77 17.26 -17.16
N SER A 158 -12.43 18.32 -16.43
CA SER A 158 -11.17 19.05 -16.52
C SER A 158 -10.35 18.76 -15.26
N GLY A 159 -9.06 18.47 -15.38
CA GLY A 159 -8.26 18.12 -14.22
C GLY A 159 -6.80 17.85 -14.50
N CYS A 160 -6.05 17.71 -13.42
CA CYS A 160 -4.63 17.38 -13.46
C CYS A 160 -4.29 16.29 -12.46
N HIS A 161 -3.43 15.38 -12.90
CA HIS A 161 -2.75 14.38 -12.11
C HIS A 161 -1.31 14.79 -11.92
N TYR A 162 -0.82 14.65 -10.70
CA TYR A 162 0.51 15.02 -10.27
C TYR A 162 1.18 13.81 -9.64
N ILE A 163 2.46 13.63 -9.93
CA ILE A 163 3.31 12.63 -9.32
C ILE A 163 4.58 13.34 -8.86
N ALA A 164 5.00 13.10 -7.63
CA ALA A 164 6.27 13.62 -7.15
C ALA A 164 7.01 12.66 -6.22
N PHE A 165 8.28 12.97 -6.03
CA PHE A 165 9.15 12.28 -5.08
C PHE A 165 9.91 13.30 -4.25
N THR A 166 9.82 13.19 -2.92
CA THR A 166 10.55 14.06 -1.99
C THR A 166 10.96 13.29 -0.75
N GLY A 167 12.24 13.37 -0.38
CA GLY A 167 12.81 12.56 0.70
C GLY A 167 12.70 11.06 0.39
N GLU A 168 11.86 10.35 1.16
CA GLU A 168 11.51 8.94 0.94
C GLU A 168 10.04 8.74 0.56
N TYR A 169 9.32 9.82 0.25
CA TYR A 169 7.90 9.79 -0.03
C TYR A 169 7.62 9.92 -1.53
N GLY A 170 6.82 9.00 -2.07
CA GLY A 170 6.13 9.17 -3.35
C GLY A 170 4.78 9.81 -3.10
N ILE A 171 4.36 10.73 -3.97
CA ILE A 171 3.12 11.48 -3.83
C ILE A 171 2.36 11.41 -5.14
N THR A 172 1.09 10.99 -5.10
CA THR A 172 0.15 11.21 -6.19
C THR A 172 -0.97 12.14 -5.73
N LEU A 173 -1.31 13.12 -6.57
CA LEU A 173 -2.49 13.97 -6.38
C LEU A 173 -3.27 13.96 -7.69
N ALA A 174 -4.57 13.70 -7.63
CA ALA A 174 -5.48 13.93 -8.73
C ALA A 174 -6.52 14.97 -8.33
N VAL A 175 -6.64 16.02 -9.12
CA VAL A 175 -7.71 17.02 -9.03
C VAL A 175 -8.55 16.89 -10.28
N SER A 176 -9.80 16.50 -10.12
CA SER A 176 -10.78 16.41 -11.19
C SER A 176 -11.95 17.33 -10.90
N VAL A 177 -12.35 18.12 -11.89
CA VAL A 177 -13.44 19.06 -11.82
C VAL A 177 -14.40 18.73 -12.97
N ALA A 178 -15.69 18.62 -12.67
CA ALA A 178 -16.70 18.39 -13.71
C ALA A 178 -16.60 19.45 -14.81
N ALA A 179 -16.70 19.04 -16.09
CA ALA A 179 -16.45 19.92 -17.23
C ALA A 179 -17.42 21.12 -17.33
N ASP A 180 -18.62 20.99 -16.77
CA ASP A 180 -19.65 22.03 -16.69
C ASP A 180 -19.46 22.99 -15.50
N SER A 181 -18.48 22.74 -14.63
CA SER A 181 -18.15 23.62 -13.51
C SER A 181 -17.54 24.94 -13.98
N PRO A 182 -17.93 26.08 -13.39
CA PRO A 182 -17.22 27.34 -13.57
C PRO A 182 -15.72 27.26 -13.19
N ALA A 183 -15.37 26.37 -12.25
CA ALA A 183 -13.99 26.17 -11.82
C ALA A 183 -13.15 25.33 -12.79
N ALA A 184 -13.76 24.69 -13.80
CA ALA A 184 -13.04 23.83 -14.75
C ALA A 184 -11.95 24.58 -15.54
N ALA A 185 -12.13 25.89 -15.76
CA ALA A 185 -11.16 26.75 -16.43
C ALA A 185 -9.93 27.07 -15.56
N GLU A 186 -10.07 27.03 -14.24
CA GLU A 186 -9.01 27.33 -13.27
C GLU A 186 -8.43 26.07 -12.62
N ALA A 187 -9.03 24.89 -12.85
CA ALA A 187 -8.68 23.62 -12.24
C ALA A 187 -7.17 23.31 -12.29
N THR A 188 -6.52 23.58 -13.42
CA THR A 188 -5.06 23.40 -13.55
C THR A 188 -4.27 24.31 -12.63
N ALA A 189 -4.59 25.60 -12.59
CA ALA A 189 -3.85 26.57 -11.76
C ALA A 189 -4.10 26.32 -10.26
N SER A 190 -5.34 26.00 -9.89
CA SER A 190 -5.70 25.62 -8.52
C SER A 190 -5.02 24.31 -8.10
N GLY A 191 -4.98 23.30 -8.98
CA GLY A 191 -4.26 22.05 -8.74
C GLY A 191 -2.76 22.27 -8.56
N ASP A 192 -2.13 23.12 -9.39
CA ASP A 192 -0.70 23.44 -9.30
C ASP A 192 -0.36 24.11 -7.95
N ALA A 193 -1.18 25.07 -7.53
CA ALA A 193 -1.02 25.78 -6.27
C ALA A 193 -1.19 24.83 -5.07
N LEU A 194 -2.23 24.00 -5.10
CA LEU A 194 -2.49 22.99 -4.08
C LEU A 194 -1.31 22.00 -3.97
N PHE A 195 -0.84 21.49 -5.11
CA PHE A 195 0.25 20.53 -5.16
C PHE A 195 1.56 21.12 -4.63
N THR A 196 1.84 22.39 -4.93
CA THR A 196 3.05 23.07 -4.43
C THR A 196 3.04 23.21 -2.91
N GLY A 197 1.88 23.55 -2.33
CA GLY A 197 1.69 23.60 -0.88
C GLY A 197 1.90 22.23 -0.23
N LEU A 198 1.26 21.20 -0.80
CA LEU A 198 1.40 19.81 -0.37
C LEU A 198 2.86 19.35 -0.38
N LEU A 199 3.61 19.58 -1.46
CA LEU A 199 5.02 19.21 -1.57
C LEU A 199 5.87 19.81 -0.45
N THR A 200 5.60 21.07 -0.10
CA THR A 200 6.31 21.75 0.99
C THR A 200 6.04 21.08 2.32
N THR A 201 4.78 20.73 2.61
CA THR A 201 4.40 20.03 3.84
C THR A 201 5.04 18.64 3.92
N VAL A 202 4.99 17.85 2.84
CA VAL A 202 5.55 16.49 2.83
C VAL A 202 7.07 16.50 2.89
N ALA A 203 7.74 17.45 2.23
CA ALA A 203 9.19 17.60 2.31
C ALA A 203 9.69 17.93 3.74
N ALA A 204 8.84 18.55 4.56
CA ALA A 204 9.13 18.84 5.96
C ALA A 204 8.75 17.69 6.93
N ALA A 205 8.15 16.62 6.42
CA ALA A 205 7.72 15.49 7.24
C ALA A 205 8.92 14.74 7.84
N PRO A 206 8.81 14.24 9.09
CA PRO A 206 9.77 13.28 9.62
C PRO A 206 9.86 12.00 8.77
N ALA A 207 10.87 11.18 9.03
CA ALA A 207 10.95 9.83 8.47
C ALA A 207 9.72 9.00 8.86
N SER A 208 9.31 8.13 7.95
CA SER A 208 8.17 7.24 8.10
C SER A 208 8.42 6.24 9.23
N ALA A 209 7.34 5.81 9.89
CA ALA A 209 7.42 4.70 10.84
C ALA A 209 7.88 3.41 10.13
N PRO A 210 8.40 2.40 10.84
CA PRO A 210 8.77 1.12 10.24
C PRO A 210 7.57 0.41 9.58
N LEU A 211 7.83 -0.40 8.56
CA LEU A 211 6.82 -1.24 7.93
C LEU A 211 6.24 -2.23 8.96
N TRP A 212 4.90 -2.24 9.08
CA TRP A 212 4.21 -3.21 9.92
C TRP A 212 4.48 -4.65 9.46
N GLN A 213 4.60 -5.57 10.40
CA GLN A 213 4.78 -6.99 10.14
C GLN A 213 3.64 -7.77 10.80
N PRO A 214 2.99 -8.72 10.09
CA PRO A 214 1.98 -9.57 10.67
C PRO A 214 2.56 -10.43 11.80
N GLN A 215 1.76 -10.68 12.83
CA GLN A 215 2.14 -11.60 13.90
C GLN A 215 1.84 -13.05 13.51
N GLY A 216 2.81 -13.95 13.72
CA GLY A 216 2.64 -15.39 13.46
C GLY A 216 3.09 -15.80 12.05
N PRO A 217 2.68 -16.99 11.57
CA PRO A 217 2.97 -17.43 10.20
C PRO A 217 2.50 -16.39 9.19
N SER A 218 3.32 -16.10 8.19
CA SER A 218 3.00 -15.23 7.07
C SER A 218 3.31 -15.94 5.77
N LEU A 219 2.50 -15.70 4.73
CA LEU A 219 2.93 -15.99 3.37
C LEU A 219 4.29 -15.34 3.09
N ARG A 220 5.15 -16.05 2.37
CA ARG A 220 6.41 -15.51 1.84
C ARG A 220 6.15 -14.50 0.72
N GLY A 221 5.05 -14.67 -0.02
CA GLY A 221 4.75 -13.84 -1.18
C GLY A 221 5.55 -14.24 -2.42
N ALA A 222 5.69 -13.32 -3.38
CA ALA A 222 6.35 -13.56 -4.67
C ALA A 222 7.04 -12.29 -5.19
N ARG A 223 7.95 -12.45 -6.15
CA ARG A 223 8.62 -11.34 -6.86
C ARG A 223 8.50 -11.42 -8.38
N SER A 224 7.88 -12.48 -8.88
CA SER A 224 7.65 -12.73 -10.29
C SER A 224 6.42 -13.63 -10.46
N CYS A 225 5.90 -13.71 -11.69
CA CYS A 225 4.82 -14.65 -11.98
C CYS A 225 5.25 -16.10 -11.78
N ASP A 226 6.49 -16.45 -12.11
CA ASP A 226 7.01 -17.80 -11.93
C ASP A 226 7.16 -18.18 -10.45
N ASP A 227 7.40 -17.21 -9.56
CA ASP A 227 7.39 -17.43 -8.10
C ASP A 227 5.97 -17.73 -7.57
N ILE A 228 4.92 -17.23 -8.23
CA ILE A 228 3.54 -17.61 -7.92
C ILE A 228 3.25 -19.00 -8.51
N ILE A 229 3.39 -19.11 -9.83
CA ILE A 229 3.21 -20.34 -10.60
C ILE A 229 3.84 -20.15 -11.98
N SER A 230 4.69 -21.08 -12.41
CA SER A 230 5.26 -20.99 -13.75
C SER A 230 4.19 -21.14 -14.83
N THR A 231 4.39 -20.44 -15.95
CA THR A 231 3.45 -20.48 -17.09
C THR A 231 3.19 -21.90 -17.58
N ASP A 232 4.21 -22.76 -17.62
CA ASP A 232 4.07 -24.18 -17.99
C ASP A 232 3.22 -24.97 -17.00
N THR A 233 3.41 -24.73 -15.70
CA THR A 233 2.63 -25.40 -14.65
C THR A 233 1.18 -24.96 -14.71
N LEU A 234 0.94 -23.65 -14.88
CA LEU A 234 -0.40 -23.12 -15.04
C LEU A 234 -1.07 -23.72 -16.27
N ALA A 235 -0.39 -23.76 -17.42
CA ALA A 235 -0.91 -24.32 -18.67
C ALA A 235 -1.27 -25.79 -18.53
N ALA A 236 -0.47 -26.57 -17.81
CA ALA A 236 -0.72 -27.97 -17.51
C ALA A 236 -1.94 -28.15 -16.59
N VAL A 237 -2.07 -27.34 -15.53
CA VAL A 237 -3.19 -27.39 -14.59
C VAL A 237 -4.50 -26.96 -15.25
N THR A 238 -4.47 -25.93 -16.09
CA THR A 238 -5.66 -25.39 -16.77
C THR A 238 -6.00 -26.11 -18.08
N GLU A 239 -5.14 -27.03 -18.54
CA GLU A 239 -5.22 -27.70 -19.84
C GLU A 239 -5.35 -26.72 -21.02
N SER A 240 -4.57 -25.63 -20.96
CA SER A 240 -4.75 -24.45 -21.82
C SER A 240 -3.46 -23.85 -22.40
N PRO A 241 -2.56 -24.63 -23.02
CA PRO A 241 -1.39 -24.07 -23.70
C PRO A 241 -1.76 -23.45 -25.08
N PRO A 242 -1.07 -22.39 -25.54
CA PRO A 242 -0.06 -21.61 -24.81
C PRO A 242 -0.71 -20.54 -23.92
N LEU A 243 -0.04 -20.23 -22.80
CA LEU A 243 -0.36 -19.09 -21.93
C LEU A 243 0.73 -18.03 -22.07
N GLU A 244 0.32 -16.77 -22.00
CA GLU A 244 1.23 -15.62 -21.99
C GLU A 244 0.88 -14.70 -20.83
N ILE A 245 1.90 -14.20 -20.12
CA ILE A 245 1.72 -13.15 -19.12
C ILE A 245 1.35 -11.88 -19.86
N TYR A 246 0.22 -11.26 -19.50
CA TYR A 246 -0.20 -10.00 -20.11
C TYR A 246 -0.28 -8.84 -19.12
N LYS A 247 -0.35 -9.11 -17.80
CA LYS A 247 -0.23 -8.10 -16.73
C LYS A 247 0.53 -8.69 -15.55
N GLN A 248 1.33 -7.85 -14.89
CA GLN A 248 2.03 -8.21 -13.68
C GLN A 248 2.36 -6.98 -12.84
N GLU A 249 2.59 -7.17 -11.55
CA GLU A 249 3.23 -6.13 -10.72
C GLU A 249 4.63 -5.80 -11.24
N ALA A 250 5.08 -4.56 -11.02
CA ALA A 250 6.33 -4.01 -11.55
C ALA A 250 6.45 -4.07 -13.10
N GLY A 251 5.32 -3.97 -13.79
CA GLY A 251 5.25 -3.88 -15.25
C GLY A 251 4.03 -3.07 -15.70
N GLU A 252 3.65 -3.22 -16.96
CA GLU A 252 2.43 -2.59 -17.49
C GLU A 252 1.21 -3.03 -16.67
N TYR A 253 0.44 -2.06 -16.16
CA TYR A 253 -0.73 -2.29 -15.29
C TYR A 253 -0.44 -2.85 -13.89
N ALA A 254 0.69 -2.48 -13.27
CA ALA A 254 0.89 -2.70 -11.85
C ALA A 254 -0.29 -2.13 -11.04
N ASN A 255 -0.78 -2.86 -10.02
CA ASN A 255 -1.89 -2.39 -9.17
C ASN A 255 -1.42 -1.62 -7.95
N SER A 256 -0.12 -1.71 -7.62
CA SER A 256 0.48 -1.00 -6.48
C SER A 256 1.11 0.32 -6.90
N ASN A 257 0.88 1.38 -6.13
CA ASN A 257 1.51 2.67 -6.37
C ASN A 257 2.99 2.61 -5.95
N PHE A 258 3.87 3.22 -6.74
CA PHE A 258 5.31 3.32 -6.45
C PHE A 258 5.96 1.99 -6.07
N ASN A 259 5.55 0.90 -6.75
CA ASN A 259 6.05 -0.45 -6.49
C ASN A 259 5.94 -0.87 -5.00
N ALA A 260 4.86 -0.45 -4.32
CA ALA A 260 4.58 -0.82 -2.94
C ALA A 260 4.52 -2.35 -2.73
N ALA A 261 4.17 -3.10 -3.78
CA ALA A 261 4.16 -4.57 -3.76
C ALA A 261 5.53 -5.15 -3.38
N ALA A 262 6.63 -4.59 -3.90
CA ALA A 262 7.98 -5.03 -3.58
C ALA A 262 8.34 -4.85 -2.09
N GLN A 263 7.76 -3.87 -1.39
CA GLN A 263 8.00 -3.67 0.05
C GLN A 263 7.35 -4.75 0.92
N THR A 264 6.28 -5.39 0.43
CA THR A 264 5.46 -6.34 1.19
C THR A 264 5.57 -7.78 0.66
N SER A 265 6.33 -7.98 -0.41
CA SER A 265 6.34 -9.22 -1.21
C SER A 265 4.95 -9.61 -1.72
N ALA A 266 4.03 -8.64 -1.82
CA ALA A 266 2.80 -8.84 -2.53
C ALA A 266 3.10 -8.93 -4.04
N TYR A 267 2.28 -9.67 -4.76
CA TYR A 267 2.45 -9.81 -6.20
C TYR A 267 1.13 -10.16 -6.86
N PHE A 268 0.99 -9.77 -8.12
CA PHE A 268 -0.14 -10.10 -8.98
C PHE A 268 0.34 -10.41 -10.37
N CYS A 269 -0.32 -11.40 -10.98
CA CYS A 269 -0.11 -11.82 -12.35
C CYS A 269 -1.41 -12.14 -13.02
N SER A 270 -1.44 -11.89 -14.32
CA SER A 270 -2.50 -12.30 -15.20
C SER A 270 -1.94 -12.94 -16.45
N TRP A 271 -2.52 -14.09 -16.79
CA TRP A 271 -2.19 -14.84 -17.98
C TRP A 271 -3.39 -14.87 -18.92
N THR A 272 -3.12 -14.89 -20.21
CA THR A 272 -4.13 -15.02 -21.24
C THR A 272 -3.78 -16.17 -22.19
N SER A 273 -4.81 -16.80 -22.75
CA SER A 273 -4.71 -17.81 -23.80
C SER A 273 -5.97 -17.73 -24.65
N GLN A 274 -5.88 -18.17 -25.91
CA GLN A 274 -7.07 -18.38 -26.75
C GLN A 274 -8.05 -19.40 -26.14
N SER A 275 -7.57 -20.24 -25.22
CA SER A 275 -8.33 -21.33 -24.61
C SER A 275 -8.87 -21.01 -23.20
N ILE A 276 -8.61 -19.81 -22.66
CA ILE A 276 -9.16 -19.35 -21.38
C ILE A 276 -9.83 -18.00 -21.62
N ALA A 277 -11.15 -18.00 -21.76
CA ALA A 277 -11.91 -16.77 -21.92
C ALA A 277 -11.73 -15.88 -20.69
N GLY A 278 -11.26 -14.64 -20.87
CA GLY A 278 -11.01 -13.69 -19.76
C GLY A 278 -9.67 -13.89 -19.02
N GLY A 279 -8.95 -14.98 -19.29
CA GLY A 279 -7.64 -15.27 -18.70
C GLY A 279 -7.68 -15.90 -17.31
N ALA A 280 -6.50 -16.08 -16.72
CA ALA A 280 -6.29 -16.57 -15.36
C ALA A 280 -5.56 -15.51 -14.54
N TRP A 281 -6.03 -15.20 -13.33
CA TRP A 281 -5.42 -14.16 -12.48
C TRP A 281 -5.06 -14.74 -11.12
N VAL A 282 -3.89 -14.36 -10.61
CA VAL A 282 -3.49 -14.69 -9.25
C VAL A 282 -2.92 -13.45 -8.57
N SER A 283 -3.35 -13.20 -7.34
CA SER A 283 -2.84 -12.14 -6.48
C SER A 283 -2.56 -12.70 -5.09
N VAL A 284 -1.46 -12.24 -4.49
CA VAL A 284 -0.99 -12.67 -3.19
C VAL A 284 -0.58 -11.43 -2.38
N ILE A 285 -1.08 -11.32 -1.16
CA ILE A 285 -0.70 -10.24 -0.23
C ILE A 285 -0.34 -10.83 1.15
N PRO A 286 0.97 -10.90 1.50
CA PRO A 286 1.42 -11.25 2.85
C PRO A 286 0.90 -10.28 3.91
N GLY A 287 0.32 -10.81 4.99
CA GLY A 287 -0.29 -10.00 6.05
C GLY A 287 -1.60 -9.32 5.63
N GLY A 288 -2.22 -9.72 4.51
CA GLY A 288 -3.43 -9.09 3.99
C GLY A 288 -4.75 -9.78 4.32
N ALA A 289 -4.76 -10.84 5.15
CA ALA A 289 -6.00 -11.55 5.50
C ALA A 289 -7.05 -10.61 6.14
N SER A 290 -6.61 -9.63 6.94
CA SER A 290 -7.50 -8.68 7.61
C SER A 290 -8.28 -7.77 6.66
N TYR A 291 -7.80 -7.56 5.42
CA TYR A 291 -8.46 -6.70 4.43
C TYR A 291 -9.65 -7.36 3.73
N PHE A 292 -9.80 -8.68 3.89
CA PHE A 292 -10.83 -9.42 3.18
C PHE A 292 -12.26 -9.01 3.59
N GLU A 293 -12.48 -8.71 4.87
CA GLU A 293 -13.79 -8.24 5.34
C GLU A 293 -14.14 -6.84 4.82
N ASP A 294 -13.14 -5.97 4.64
CA ASP A 294 -13.33 -4.67 3.98
C ASP A 294 -13.75 -4.87 2.52
N SER A 295 -13.07 -5.78 1.82
CA SER A 295 -13.44 -6.17 0.46
C SER A 295 -14.85 -6.75 0.38
N LYS A 296 -15.26 -7.61 1.31
CA LYS A 296 -16.63 -8.15 1.34
C LYS A 296 -17.67 -7.05 1.52
N ARG A 297 -17.43 -6.11 2.44
CA ARG A 297 -18.35 -4.99 2.70
C ARG A 297 -18.45 -4.03 1.52
N ALA A 298 -17.37 -3.83 0.77
CA ALA A 298 -17.36 -3.01 -0.43
C ALA A 298 -18.21 -3.60 -1.57
N TYR A 299 -18.45 -4.91 -1.58
CA TYR A 299 -19.17 -5.62 -2.63
C TYR A 299 -20.34 -6.45 -2.07
N PRO A 300 -21.37 -5.80 -1.51
CA PRO A 300 -22.51 -6.48 -0.91
C PRO A 300 -23.39 -7.21 -1.93
N GLY A 301 -23.26 -6.90 -3.22
CA GLY A 301 -23.97 -7.57 -4.32
C GLY A 301 -23.34 -8.91 -4.72
N LEU A 302 -22.14 -9.25 -4.23
CA LEU A 302 -21.51 -10.53 -4.49
C LEU A 302 -21.92 -11.55 -3.42
N THR A 303 -22.18 -12.78 -3.87
CA THR A 303 -22.39 -13.92 -2.97
C THR A 303 -21.03 -14.53 -2.63
N TRP A 304 -20.65 -14.45 -1.36
CA TRP A 304 -19.40 -15.00 -0.83
C TRP A 304 -19.69 -16.34 -0.15
N GLU A 305 -19.43 -17.45 -0.85
CA GLU A 305 -19.68 -18.81 -0.34
C GLU A 305 -18.44 -19.34 0.38
N LEU A 306 -18.56 -19.56 1.70
CA LEU A 306 -17.53 -20.26 2.47
C LEU A 306 -17.41 -21.70 1.94
N THR A 307 -16.20 -22.10 1.53
CA THR A 307 -15.95 -23.39 0.90
C THR A 307 -14.79 -24.14 1.55
N GLY A 308 -14.82 -25.47 1.45
CA GLY A 308 -13.76 -26.36 1.92
C GLY A 308 -12.85 -26.84 0.78
N GLY A 309 -11.78 -27.56 1.12
CA GLY A 309 -10.86 -28.15 0.13
C GLY A 309 -9.73 -27.22 -0.33
N TYR A 310 -9.59 -26.06 0.33
CA TYR A 310 -8.51 -25.09 0.11
C TYR A 310 -7.67 -24.94 1.39
N PRO A 311 -6.41 -24.50 1.30
CA PRO A 311 -5.64 -24.07 2.47
C PRO A 311 -6.30 -22.90 3.19
N GLY A 312 -6.42 -23.00 4.51
CA GLY A 312 -7.02 -21.95 5.35
C GLY A 312 -8.53 -21.80 5.18
N GLU A 313 -9.04 -20.59 5.42
CA GLU A 313 -10.44 -20.24 5.19
C GLU A 313 -10.61 -19.73 3.76
N ALA A 314 -11.58 -20.24 3.00
CA ALA A 314 -11.73 -19.89 1.60
C ALA A 314 -13.16 -19.52 1.21
N TYR A 315 -13.29 -18.55 0.32
CA TYR A 315 -14.57 -18.06 -0.19
C TYR A 315 -14.60 -18.09 -1.71
N LEU A 316 -15.67 -18.65 -2.27
CA LEU A 316 -15.95 -18.59 -3.69
C LEU A 316 -16.91 -17.46 -4.01
N THR A 317 -16.66 -16.81 -5.14
CA THR A 317 -17.59 -15.87 -5.77
C THR A 317 -17.60 -16.13 -7.27
N THR A 318 -18.76 -16.07 -7.91
CA THR A 318 -18.89 -16.14 -9.37
C THR A 318 -19.43 -14.83 -9.91
N THR A 319 -18.80 -14.28 -10.94
CA THR A 319 -19.18 -13.01 -11.56
C THR A 319 -18.78 -13.02 -13.02
N ASP A 320 -19.69 -12.63 -13.91
CA ASP A 320 -19.43 -12.42 -15.35
C ASP A 320 -18.68 -13.57 -16.05
N GLY A 321 -19.07 -14.83 -15.76
CA GLY A 321 -18.48 -16.01 -16.40
C GLY A 321 -17.11 -16.42 -15.84
N ALA A 322 -16.71 -15.85 -14.70
CA ALA A 322 -15.50 -16.23 -13.97
C ALA A 322 -15.81 -16.61 -12.52
N THR A 323 -15.09 -17.61 -12.03
CA THR A 323 -15.13 -18.05 -10.64
C THR A 323 -13.83 -17.65 -9.96
N THR A 324 -13.98 -17.01 -8.82
CA THR A 324 -12.88 -16.55 -7.98
C THR A 324 -12.86 -17.34 -6.68
N VAL A 325 -11.69 -17.79 -6.25
CA VAL A 325 -11.45 -18.21 -4.87
C VAL A 325 -10.57 -17.19 -4.15
N ASN A 326 -10.99 -16.82 -2.94
CA ASN A 326 -10.22 -16.01 -2.00
C ASN A 326 -9.85 -16.88 -0.80
N MET A 327 -8.56 -17.09 -0.56
CA MET A 327 -8.04 -17.91 0.54
C MET A 327 -7.36 -17.01 1.56
N LEU A 328 -7.76 -17.13 2.83
CA LEU A 328 -7.18 -16.50 4.00
C LEU A 328 -6.37 -17.56 4.76
N VAL A 329 -5.05 -17.50 4.61
CA VAL A 329 -4.14 -18.52 5.13
C VAL A 329 -2.83 -17.87 5.54
N ASP A 330 -2.28 -18.28 6.68
CA ASP A 330 -1.04 -17.75 7.25
C ASP A 330 -0.98 -16.21 7.20
N ASN A 331 -1.99 -15.56 7.79
CA ASN A 331 -2.18 -14.10 7.78
C ASN A 331 -2.19 -13.42 6.39
N GLY A 332 -2.09 -14.16 5.30
CA GLY A 332 -2.10 -13.64 3.95
C GLY A 332 -3.45 -13.85 3.27
N TRP A 333 -3.61 -13.18 2.14
CA TRP A 333 -4.76 -13.35 1.26
C TRP A 333 -4.25 -13.70 -0.14
N ILE A 334 -4.68 -14.87 -0.62
CA ILE A 334 -4.45 -15.34 -2.00
C ILE A 334 -5.78 -15.28 -2.73
N LYS A 335 -5.84 -14.60 -3.86
CA LYS A 335 -7.00 -14.62 -4.75
C LYS A 335 -6.60 -15.22 -6.08
N ILE A 336 -7.41 -16.17 -6.56
CA ILE A 336 -7.25 -16.85 -7.85
C ILE A 336 -8.55 -16.70 -8.62
N VAL A 337 -8.46 -16.30 -9.89
CA VAL A 337 -9.59 -16.14 -10.80
C VAL A 337 -9.37 -17.02 -12.02
N LEU A 338 -10.38 -17.81 -12.38
CA LEU A 338 -10.44 -18.58 -13.62
C LEU A 338 -11.82 -18.38 -14.27
N SER A 339 -11.91 -18.66 -15.58
CA SER A 339 -13.20 -18.77 -16.26
C SER A 339 -14.04 -19.93 -15.68
N ASP A 340 -15.36 -19.82 -15.75
CA ASP A 340 -16.28 -20.79 -15.13
C ASP A 340 -16.10 -22.21 -15.64
N ASP A 341 -15.75 -22.39 -16.93
CA ASP A 341 -15.45 -23.69 -17.51
C ASP A 341 -14.19 -24.35 -16.93
N LYS A 342 -13.30 -23.54 -16.33
CA LYS A 342 -12.06 -23.96 -15.66
C LYS A 342 -12.17 -23.94 -14.14
N ALA A 343 -13.29 -23.50 -13.57
CA ALA A 343 -13.51 -23.45 -12.12
C ALA A 343 -13.25 -24.78 -11.37
N PRO A 344 -13.55 -25.98 -11.93
CA PRO A 344 -13.22 -27.25 -11.26
C PRO A 344 -11.72 -27.46 -10.98
N LEU A 345 -10.84 -26.70 -11.64
CA LEU A 345 -9.38 -26.79 -11.51
C LEU A 345 -8.85 -25.89 -10.37
N LEU A 346 -9.69 -25.01 -9.81
CA LEU A 346 -9.30 -24.08 -8.75
C LEU A 346 -8.65 -24.74 -7.52
N PRO A 347 -9.13 -25.88 -6.98
CA PRO A 347 -8.48 -26.51 -5.82
C PRO A 347 -7.04 -26.94 -6.10
N ALA A 348 -6.77 -27.55 -7.26
CA ALA A 348 -5.44 -27.99 -7.64
C ALA A 348 -4.50 -26.79 -7.87
N LEU A 349 -5.00 -25.76 -8.56
CA LEU A 349 -4.26 -24.52 -8.78
C LEU A 349 -3.96 -23.80 -7.45
N ALA A 350 -4.94 -23.71 -6.56
CA ALA A 350 -4.79 -23.11 -5.25
C ALA A 350 -3.75 -23.81 -4.38
N ALA A 351 -3.74 -25.15 -4.36
CA ALA A 351 -2.72 -25.92 -3.65
C ALA A 351 -1.31 -25.64 -4.21
N GLN A 352 -1.17 -25.55 -5.52
CA GLN A 352 0.11 -25.26 -6.17
C GLN A 352 0.60 -23.83 -5.87
N VAL A 353 -0.28 -22.83 -5.98
CA VAL A 353 0.03 -21.44 -5.65
C VAL A 353 0.47 -21.34 -4.19
N TYR A 354 -0.31 -21.91 -3.25
CA TYR A 354 0.04 -21.89 -1.83
C TYR A 354 1.36 -22.61 -1.54
N ALA A 355 1.67 -23.72 -2.21
CA ALA A 355 2.97 -24.38 -2.06
C ALA A 355 4.15 -23.48 -2.47
N ASN A 356 3.95 -22.58 -3.43
CA ASN A 356 4.98 -21.68 -3.92
C ASN A 356 5.13 -20.40 -3.09
N VAL A 357 4.02 -19.86 -2.56
CA VAL A 357 4.00 -18.57 -1.84
C VAL A 357 3.78 -18.67 -0.32
N GLY A 358 3.51 -19.88 0.17
CA GLY A 358 3.37 -20.23 1.58
C GLY A 358 4.67 -20.06 2.38
N PRO A 359 4.63 -20.33 3.70
CA PRO A 359 5.74 -20.13 4.62
C PRO A 359 7.04 -20.84 4.23
#